data_AF-A0A3C0GDR8-F1
#
_entry.id   AF-A0A3C0GDR8-F1
#
_cell.length_a   1.000
_cell.length_b   1.000
_cell.length_c   1.000
_cell.angle_alpha   90.00
_cell.angle_beta   90.00
_cell.angle_gamma   90.00
#
_symmetry.space_group_name_H-M   'P 1'
#
loop_
_entity.id
_entity.type
_entity.pdbx_description
1 polymer ?
#
loop_
_entity_poly.entity_id
_entity_poly.type
_entity_poly.pdbx_seq_one_letter_code
_entity_poly.pdbx_strand_id
1 'polypeptide(L)'
;MRTLLKIKNNYSRLIFNVVVLVVLTSLSISCDSVVEVTDPDIVTPESLNSEAGIQTLRAGSLGDLAVAMSGSAAGHGATTGLIVMSGLMADEYSYSGTFPTRREADTRNLQDINGDINTIYGNLHRSRTGAETTIDLLANFGGNPEVESEMQSIVGYAYVMFAETFCGGVPFSKAPADGGELIYGEPLTTEQMFNAAVEWFDQAVTNAGSNDKLANLGRLGKARSLLGLGQIDAAAGEVAAVPSDFVYNIEQSDNSRRQENGIYIMTTVRRQFSIADGKGGNGLMYRSAMDPRTPWDGGTEFG
;
A
#
# COMPACT_ATOMS: atom_id res chain seq x y z
N MET A 1 69.47 -54.40 9.14
CA MET A 1 69.52 -52.95 8.90
C MET A 1 68.42 -52.38 7.98
N ARG A 2 67.80 -53.16 7.07
CA ARG A 2 66.73 -52.69 6.16
C ARG A 2 65.33 -52.52 6.79
N THR A 3 65.03 -53.19 7.90
CA THR A 3 63.69 -53.17 8.55
C THR A 3 63.46 -51.95 9.44
N LEU A 4 64.48 -51.42 10.11
CA LEU A 4 64.37 -50.24 10.98
C LEU A 4 64.14 -48.93 10.21
N LEU A 5 64.65 -48.82 8.98
CA LEU A 5 64.46 -47.65 8.11
C LEU A 5 63.01 -47.54 7.57
N LYS A 6 62.32 -48.65 7.33
CA LYS A 6 60.91 -48.65 6.88
C LYS A 6 59.94 -48.16 7.96
N ILE A 7 60.21 -48.50 9.22
CA ILE A 7 59.34 -48.13 10.35
C ILE A 7 59.38 -46.61 10.58
N LYS A 8 60.57 -45.99 10.53
CA LYS A 8 60.75 -44.54 10.73
C LYS A 8 60.06 -43.71 9.62
N ASN A 9 60.00 -44.23 8.40
CA ASN A 9 59.37 -43.57 7.25
C ASN A 9 57.83 -43.58 7.33
N ASN A 10 57.25 -44.63 7.92
CA ASN A 10 55.79 -44.73 8.10
C ASN A 10 55.29 -43.79 9.21
N TYR A 11 56.03 -43.64 10.32
CA TYR A 11 55.66 -42.69 11.38
C TYR A 11 55.80 -41.23 10.92
N SER A 12 56.83 -40.90 10.12
CA SER A 12 56.98 -39.55 9.53
C SER A 12 55.82 -39.20 8.60
N ARG A 13 55.39 -40.15 7.74
CA ARG A 13 54.22 -39.98 6.88
C ARG A 13 52.91 -39.86 7.65
N LEU A 14 52.76 -40.61 8.73
CA LEU A 14 51.57 -40.55 9.58
C LEU A 14 51.47 -39.18 10.28
N ILE A 15 52.58 -38.69 10.85
CA ILE A 15 52.63 -37.37 11.50
C ILE A 15 52.40 -36.25 10.49
N PHE A 16 53.00 -36.33 9.30
CA PHE A 16 52.77 -35.35 8.23
C PHE A 16 51.31 -35.33 7.79
N ASN A 17 50.68 -36.49 7.61
CA ASN A 17 49.26 -36.58 7.24
C ASN A 17 48.34 -36.06 8.35
N VAL A 18 48.66 -36.31 9.62
CA VAL A 18 47.88 -35.78 10.75
C VAL A 18 48.02 -34.26 10.85
N VAL A 19 49.23 -33.71 10.67
CA VAL A 19 49.44 -32.26 10.65
C VAL A 19 48.73 -31.60 9.48
N VAL A 20 48.78 -32.20 8.29
CA VAL A 20 48.04 -31.71 7.11
C VAL A 20 46.53 -31.77 7.35
N LEU A 21 46.01 -32.82 7.99
CA LEU A 21 44.60 -32.93 8.32
C LEU A 21 44.17 -31.86 9.34
N VAL A 22 44.97 -31.59 10.36
CA VAL A 22 44.72 -30.53 11.37
C VAL A 22 44.80 -29.13 10.77
N VAL A 23 45.70 -28.89 9.82
CA VAL A 23 45.78 -27.62 9.09
C VAL A 23 44.59 -27.46 8.14
N LEU A 24 44.17 -28.50 7.42
CA LEU A 24 42.97 -28.44 6.59
C LEU A 24 41.68 -28.26 7.40
N THR A 25 41.56 -28.84 8.60
CA THR A 25 40.37 -28.67 9.45
C THR A 25 40.34 -27.34 10.20
N SER A 26 41.49 -26.70 10.41
CA SER A 26 41.57 -25.34 11.01
C SER A 26 41.34 -24.21 9.99
N LEU A 27 41.54 -24.48 8.69
CA LEU A 27 41.14 -23.60 7.59
C LEU A 27 39.63 -23.65 7.26
N SER A 28 38.88 -24.58 7.85
CA SER A 28 37.41 -24.66 7.77
C SER A 28 36.68 -24.00 8.95
N ILE A 29 37.37 -23.18 9.75
CA ILE A 29 36.69 -22.27 10.68
C ILE A 29 35.90 -21.28 9.82
N SER A 30 34.58 -21.35 9.92
CA SER A 30 33.62 -20.63 9.10
C SER A 30 34.03 -19.18 8.85
N CYS A 31 34.23 -18.84 7.58
CA CYS A 31 34.34 -17.45 7.11
C CYS A 31 32.97 -16.74 7.06
N ASP A 32 31.93 -17.21 7.77
CA ASP A 32 30.61 -16.55 7.79
C ASP A 32 30.70 -15.08 8.18
N SER A 33 31.48 -14.76 9.23
CA SER A 33 31.62 -13.36 9.69
C SER A 33 32.31 -12.41 8.71
N VAL A 34 32.96 -12.93 7.65
CA VAL A 34 33.63 -12.10 6.62
C VAL A 34 32.65 -11.68 5.52
N VAL A 35 31.53 -12.39 5.38
CA VAL A 35 30.45 -12.08 4.44
C VAL A 35 29.14 -11.68 5.13
N GLU A 36 29.12 -11.67 6.46
CA GLU A 36 28.00 -11.18 7.27
C GLU A 36 27.96 -9.65 7.19
N VAL A 37 27.21 -9.16 6.20
CA VAL A 37 26.86 -7.74 6.10
C VAL A 37 25.67 -7.51 7.02
N THR A 38 25.93 -7.01 8.22
CA THR A 38 24.86 -6.38 9.01
C THR A 38 24.52 -5.08 8.31
N ASP A 39 23.36 -5.01 7.66
CA ASP A 39 22.90 -3.80 6.98
C ASP A 39 22.08 -2.99 8.00
N PRO A 40 22.68 -1.98 8.68
CA PRO A 40 22.05 -1.31 9.81
C PRO A 40 20.82 -0.47 9.40
N ASP A 41 20.64 -0.25 8.10
CA ASP A 41 19.53 0.52 7.52
C ASP A 41 18.33 -0.36 7.11
N ILE A 42 18.40 -1.68 7.33
CA ILE A 42 17.27 -2.59 7.08
C ILE A 42 16.46 -2.78 8.37
N VAL A 43 15.24 -2.27 8.35
CA VAL A 43 14.23 -2.56 9.37
C VAL A 43 13.85 -4.04 9.25
N THR A 44 14.27 -4.87 10.21
CA THR A 44 13.91 -6.30 10.25
C THR A 44 12.52 -6.50 10.87
N PRO A 45 11.84 -7.63 10.62
CA PRO A 45 10.59 -7.96 11.29
C PRO A 45 10.66 -7.87 12.82
N GLU A 46 11.79 -8.28 13.41
CA GLU A 46 12.00 -8.20 14.86
C GLU A 46 12.05 -6.76 15.37
N SER A 47 12.60 -5.82 14.57
CA SER A 47 12.65 -4.40 14.93
C SER A 47 11.26 -3.75 14.99
N LEU A 48 10.28 -4.33 14.30
CA LEU A 48 8.88 -3.87 14.28
C LEU A 48 8.01 -4.50 15.37
N ASN A 49 8.53 -5.51 16.07
CA ASN A 49 7.83 -6.17 17.18
C ASN A 49 7.99 -5.38 18.49
N SER A 50 7.57 -4.13 18.47
CA SER A 50 7.52 -3.22 19.63
C SER A 50 6.33 -2.27 19.51
N GLU A 51 5.90 -1.64 20.61
CA GLU A 51 4.80 -0.67 20.58
C GLU A 51 5.09 0.51 19.61
N ALA A 52 6.35 0.97 19.57
CA ALA A 52 6.79 1.98 18.61
C ALA A 52 6.80 1.46 17.15
N GLY A 53 7.16 0.18 16.95
CA GLY A 53 7.11 -0.49 15.65
C GLY A 53 5.69 -0.60 15.11
N ILE A 54 4.72 -0.93 15.97
CA ILE A 54 3.29 -0.99 15.62
C ILE A 54 2.77 0.39 15.18
N GLN A 55 3.10 1.45 15.91
CA GLN A 55 2.71 2.81 15.49
C GLN A 55 3.35 3.22 14.16
N THR A 56 4.59 2.78 13.93
CA THR A 56 5.29 3.00 12.65
C THR A 56 4.61 2.27 11.50
N LEU A 57 4.20 1.01 11.69
CA LEU A 57 3.48 0.22 10.70
C LEU A 57 2.10 0.80 10.39
N ARG A 58 1.34 1.18 11.44
CA ARG A 58 0.07 1.89 11.30
C ARG A 58 0.23 3.17 10.48
N ALA A 59 1.19 4.02 10.85
CA ALA A 59 1.45 5.27 10.13
C ALA A 59 1.92 5.02 8.69
N GLY A 60 2.73 4.00 8.46
CA GLY A 60 3.18 3.57 7.14
C GLY A 60 2.02 3.13 6.25
N SER A 61 1.12 2.29 6.78
CA SER A 61 -0.08 1.84 6.07
C SER A 61 -1.00 3.00 5.66
N LEU A 62 -1.25 3.94 6.59
CA LEU A 62 -2.03 5.15 6.33
C LEU A 62 -1.35 6.05 5.28
N GLY A 63 -0.04 6.22 5.38
CA GLY A 63 0.75 7.01 4.43
C GLY A 63 0.80 6.39 3.03
N ASP A 64 0.86 5.06 2.94
CA ASP A 64 0.79 4.34 1.67
C ASP A 64 -0.61 4.47 1.04
N LEU A 65 -1.68 4.41 1.84
CA LEU A 65 -3.03 4.69 1.33
C LEU A 65 -3.13 6.13 0.84
N ALA A 66 -2.60 7.07 1.62
CA ALA A 66 -2.61 8.49 1.26
C ALA A 66 -1.96 8.70 -0.11
N VAL A 67 -0.77 8.14 -0.33
CA VAL A 67 -0.08 8.24 -1.61
C VAL A 67 -0.84 7.50 -2.72
N ALA A 68 -1.42 6.33 -2.44
CA ALA A 68 -2.24 5.62 -3.42
C ALA A 68 -3.44 6.46 -3.89
N MET A 69 -4.08 7.17 -2.98
CA MET A 69 -5.32 7.92 -3.25
C MET A 69 -5.05 9.32 -3.80
N SER A 70 -4.30 10.16 -3.07
CA SER A 70 -4.04 11.55 -3.45
C SER A 70 -2.81 11.74 -4.33
N GLY A 71 -1.90 10.76 -4.36
CA GLY A 71 -0.56 10.96 -4.89
C GLY A 71 0.31 11.73 -3.88
N SER A 72 1.49 12.15 -4.32
CA SER A 72 2.41 12.96 -3.51
C SER A 72 3.30 13.87 -4.35
N ALA A 73 3.99 14.82 -3.73
CA ALA A 73 5.00 15.62 -4.41
C ALA A 73 6.30 14.86 -4.73
N ALA A 74 6.46 13.63 -4.22
CA ALA A 74 7.65 12.82 -4.44
C ALA A 74 7.79 12.37 -5.89
N GLY A 75 9.04 12.11 -6.30
CA GLY A 75 9.37 11.70 -7.67
C GLY A 75 9.48 12.85 -8.68
N HIS A 76 9.87 12.49 -9.90
CA HIS A 76 9.99 13.43 -11.02
C HIS A 76 8.61 13.79 -11.54
N GLY A 77 8.19 15.04 -11.36
CA GLY A 77 6.89 15.53 -11.82
C GLY A 77 5.71 15.19 -10.92
N ALA A 78 5.96 14.88 -9.64
CA ALA A 78 5.00 14.38 -8.65
C ALA A 78 4.50 12.95 -8.96
N THR A 79 4.01 12.26 -7.94
CA THR A 79 3.42 10.92 -8.06
C THR A 79 1.91 11.06 -8.10
N THR A 80 1.28 10.46 -9.10
CA THR A 80 -0.17 10.52 -9.30
C THR A 80 -0.89 9.57 -8.36
N GLY A 81 -2.03 9.99 -7.82
CA GLY A 81 -2.94 9.14 -7.05
C GLY A 81 -4.15 8.69 -7.86
N LEU A 82 -4.86 7.70 -7.31
CA LEU A 82 -6.07 7.13 -7.89
C LEU A 82 -7.15 8.19 -8.13
N ILE A 83 -7.33 9.15 -7.21
CA ILE A 83 -8.39 10.18 -7.31
C ILE A 83 -8.28 11.00 -8.60
N VAL A 84 -7.08 11.47 -8.94
CA VAL A 84 -6.89 12.29 -10.15
C VAL A 84 -6.83 11.42 -11.41
N MET A 85 -6.35 10.18 -11.34
CA MET A 85 -6.38 9.26 -12.48
C MET A 85 -7.80 8.83 -12.84
N SER A 86 -8.62 8.47 -11.85
CA SER A 86 -10.03 8.15 -12.06
C SER A 86 -10.81 9.39 -12.51
N GLY A 87 -10.51 10.57 -11.94
CA GLY A 87 -11.10 11.83 -12.38
C GLY A 87 -10.78 12.18 -13.84
N LEU A 88 -9.60 11.84 -14.35
CA LEU A 88 -9.32 11.95 -15.80
C LEU A 88 -10.18 11.00 -16.63
N MET A 89 -10.38 9.75 -16.16
CA MET A 89 -11.22 8.75 -16.84
C MET A 89 -12.72 9.06 -16.76
N ALA A 90 -13.15 9.83 -15.75
CA ALA A 90 -14.53 10.25 -15.53
C ALA A 90 -14.86 11.65 -16.09
N ASP A 91 -13.93 12.29 -16.82
CA ASP A 91 -14.08 13.64 -17.35
C ASP A 91 -14.29 14.75 -16.30
N GLU A 92 -13.79 14.53 -15.08
CA GLU A 92 -13.71 15.56 -14.03
C GLU A 92 -12.50 16.48 -14.25
N TYR A 93 -11.40 15.91 -14.73
CA TYR A 93 -10.18 16.62 -15.07
C TYR A 93 -9.92 16.58 -16.58
N SER A 94 -9.19 17.60 -17.03
CA SER A 94 -8.48 17.65 -18.30
C SER A 94 -6.98 17.60 -18.03
N TYR A 95 -6.27 16.82 -18.84
CA TYR A 95 -4.82 16.76 -18.72
C TYR A 95 -4.15 17.89 -19.49
N SER A 96 -3.28 18.65 -18.80
CA SER A 96 -2.54 19.80 -19.36
C SER A 96 -1.02 19.64 -19.28
N GLY A 97 -0.53 18.48 -18.80
CA GLY A 97 0.89 18.19 -18.64
C GLY A 97 1.56 17.53 -19.86
N THR A 98 2.80 17.07 -19.67
CA THR A 98 3.63 16.44 -20.71
C THR A 98 3.83 14.93 -20.56
N PHE A 99 3.66 14.37 -19.37
CA PHE A 99 3.72 12.94 -19.07
C PHE A 99 2.70 12.12 -19.89
N PRO A 100 3.15 11.10 -20.63
CA PRO A 100 2.27 10.28 -21.46
C PRO A 100 1.31 9.41 -20.64
N THR A 101 1.76 8.84 -19.53
CA THR A 101 0.98 7.94 -18.67
C THR A 101 -0.31 8.56 -18.14
N ARG A 102 -0.29 9.87 -17.86
CA ARG A 102 -1.48 10.63 -17.43
C ARG A 102 -2.39 10.96 -18.60
N ARG A 103 -1.81 11.33 -19.74
CA ARG A 103 -2.56 11.55 -20.99
C ARG A 103 -3.30 10.29 -21.43
N GLU A 104 -2.70 9.12 -21.26
CA GLU A 104 -3.33 7.84 -21.56
C GLU A 104 -4.66 7.67 -20.83
N ALA A 105 -4.72 7.98 -19.53
CA ALA A 105 -5.98 8.00 -18.76
C ALA A 105 -6.98 9.02 -19.31
N ASP A 106 -6.49 10.24 -19.61
CA ASP A 106 -7.33 11.30 -20.18
C ASP A 106 -7.90 10.95 -21.57
N THR A 107 -7.21 10.12 -22.35
CA THR A 107 -7.68 9.64 -23.64
C THR A 107 -8.34 8.26 -23.59
N ARG A 108 -8.48 7.66 -22.39
CA ARG A 108 -8.99 6.29 -22.18
C ARG A 108 -8.26 5.24 -23.01
N ASN A 109 -6.94 5.43 -23.16
CA ASN A 109 -6.06 4.53 -23.90
C ASN A 109 -4.88 4.11 -23.02
N LEU A 110 -5.20 3.55 -21.84
CA LEU A 110 -4.22 3.05 -20.88
C LEU A 110 -3.42 1.89 -21.47
N GLN A 111 -2.10 1.99 -21.37
CA GLN A 111 -1.20 0.89 -21.73
C GLN A 111 -0.94 -0.01 -20.53
N ASP A 112 -0.72 -1.30 -20.77
CA ASP A 112 -0.41 -2.28 -19.70
C ASP A 112 0.88 -1.95 -18.92
N ILE A 113 1.75 -1.13 -19.51
CA ILE A 113 3.01 -0.66 -18.91
C ILE A 113 2.89 0.72 -18.23
N ASN A 114 1.67 1.22 -18.01
CA ASN A 114 1.46 2.54 -17.43
C ASN A 114 2.03 2.63 -16.00
N GLY A 115 3.09 3.41 -15.83
CA GLY A 115 3.82 3.51 -14.56
C GLY A 115 3.04 4.17 -13.42
N ASP A 116 2.11 5.08 -13.71
CA ASP A 116 1.27 5.72 -12.69
C ASP A 116 0.30 4.69 -12.10
N ILE A 117 -0.39 3.91 -12.95
CA ILE A 117 -1.31 2.85 -12.52
C ILE A 117 -0.56 1.75 -11.75
N ASN A 118 0.61 1.33 -12.23
CA ASN A 118 1.45 0.35 -11.51
C ASN A 118 1.86 0.87 -10.12
N THR A 119 2.20 2.15 -10.02
CA THR A 119 2.56 2.77 -8.73
C THR A 119 1.37 2.81 -7.77
N ILE A 120 0.17 3.14 -8.26
CA ILE A 120 -1.06 3.13 -7.48
C ILE A 120 -1.37 1.72 -6.99
N TYR A 121 -1.35 0.73 -7.89
CA TYR A 121 -1.55 -0.68 -7.58
C TYR A 121 -0.60 -1.17 -6.47
N GLY A 122 0.69 -0.85 -6.60
CA GLY A 122 1.70 -1.19 -5.60
C GLY A 122 1.49 -0.50 -4.25
N ASN A 123 1.12 0.78 -4.22
CA ASN A 123 0.84 1.48 -2.96
C ASN A 123 -0.42 0.95 -2.26
N LEU A 124 -1.48 0.57 -3.00
CA LEU A 124 -2.67 -0.06 -2.42
C LEU A 124 -2.33 -1.39 -1.73
N HIS A 125 -1.53 -2.25 -2.37
CA HIS A 125 -1.08 -3.48 -1.74
C HIS A 125 -0.17 -3.23 -0.54
N ARG A 126 0.76 -2.25 -0.61
CA ARG A 126 1.62 -1.90 0.52
C ARG A 126 0.81 -1.41 1.72
N SER A 127 -0.16 -0.52 1.48
CA SER A 127 -1.07 -0.04 2.52
C SER A 127 -1.82 -1.19 3.18
N ARG A 128 -2.46 -2.03 2.38
CA ARG A 128 -3.18 -3.23 2.84
C ARG A 128 -2.30 -4.15 3.67
N THR A 129 -1.13 -4.51 3.14
CA THR A 129 -0.21 -5.44 3.83
C THR A 129 0.34 -4.82 5.11
N GLY A 130 0.67 -3.53 5.13
CA GLY A 130 1.06 -2.83 6.37
C GLY A 130 -0.04 -2.84 7.44
N ALA A 131 -1.31 -2.69 7.03
CA ALA A 131 -2.44 -2.79 7.94
C ALA A 131 -2.65 -4.21 8.47
N GLU A 132 -2.60 -5.23 7.59
CA GLU A 132 -2.67 -6.65 7.98
C GLU A 132 -1.55 -7.00 8.97
N THR A 133 -0.30 -6.59 8.70
CA THR A 133 0.84 -6.81 9.61
C THR A 133 0.64 -6.09 10.94
N THR A 134 0.09 -4.88 10.93
CA THR A 134 -0.23 -4.14 12.17
C THR A 134 -1.22 -4.93 13.04
N ILE A 135 -2.29 -5.47 12.43
CA ILE A 135 -3.30 -6.29 13.12
C ILE A 135 -2.67 -7.58 13.67
N ASP A 136 -1.87 -8.29 12.86
CA ASP A 136 -1.22 -9.54 13.27
C ASP A 136 -0.29 -9.31 14.48
N LEU A 137 0.52 -8.25 14.45
CA LEU A 137 1.47 -7.95 15.53
C LEU A 137 0.77 -7.49 16.81
N LEU A 138 -0.35 -6.77 16.71
CA LEU A 138 -1.11 -6.32 17.88
C LEU A 138 -1.57 -7.48 18.78
N ALA A 139 -1.82 -8.66 18.21
CA ALA A 139 -2.15 -9.85 18.98
C ALA A 139 -1.08 -10.23 20.02
N ASN A 140 0.21 -9.94 19.74
CA ASN A 140 1.32 -10.20 20.66
C ASN A 140 1.37 -9.22 21.85
N PHE A 141 0.68 -8.08 21.75
CA PHE A 141 0.67 -7.01 22.76
C PHE A 141 -0.66 -6.89 23.51
N GLY A 142 -1.53 -7.90 23.39
CA GLY A 142 -2.85 -7.92 24.04
C GLY A 142 -3.96 -7.22 23.26
N GLY A 143 -3.70 -6.87 21.98
CA GLY A 143 -4.65 -6.24 21.08
C GLY A 143 -4.84 -4.75 21.32
N ASN A 144 -5.41 -4.07 20.32
CA ASN A 144 -5.90 -2.69 20.46
C ASN A 144 -7.11 -2.52 19.55
N PRO A 145 -8.35 -2.63 20.08
CA PRO A 145 -9.56 -2.66 19.25
C PRO A 145 -9.71 -1.42 18.35
N GLU A 146 -9.29 -0.24 18.80
CA GLU A 146 -9.39 0.97 17.97
C GLU A 146 -8.41 0.93 16.79
N VAL A 147 -7.15 0.55 17.03
CA VAL A 147 -6.16 0.42 15.96
C VAL A 147 -6.53 -0.71 15.01
N GLU A 148 -6.99 -1.85 15.53
CA GLU A 148 -7.46 -2.97 14.73
C GLU A 148 -8.64 -2.53 13.85
N SER A 149 -9.62 -1.81 14.41
CA SER A 149 -10.78 -1.31 13.67
C SER A 149 -10.39 -0.39 12.51
N GLU A 150 -9.46 0.55 12.76
CA GLU A 150 -8.97 1.44 11.72
C GLU A 150 -8.20 0.65 10.65
N MET A 151 -7.28 -0.23 11.03
CA MET A 151 -6.49 -1.02 10.08
C MET A 151 -7.37 -1.99 9.27
N GLN A 152 -8.37 -2.63 9.88
CA GLN A 152 -9.36 -3.46 9.19
C GLN A 152 -10.14 -2.63 8.17
N SER A 153 -10.51 -1.40 8.52
CA SER A 153 -11.14 -0.47 7.57
C SER A 153 -10.22 -0.14 6.40
N ILE A 154 -8.94 0.13 6.65
CA ILE A 154 -7.93 0.42 5.60
C ILE A 154 -7.79 -0.77 4.64
N VAL A 155 -7.71 -2.00 5.17
CA VAL A 155 -7.69 -3.22 4.36
C VAL A 155 -8.96 -3.33 3.52
N GLY A 156 -10.14 -3.17 4.12
CA GLY A 156 -11.42 -3.20 3.42
C GLY A 156 -11.48 -2.17 2.28
N TYR A 157 -11.03 -0.92 2.53
CA TYR A 157 -11.00 0.10 1.49
C TYR A 157 -10.02 -0.23 0.36
N ALA A 158 -8.87 -0.86 0.66
CA ALA A 158 -7.97 -1.32 -0.40
C ALA A 158 -8.67 -2.33 -1.32
N TYR A 159 -9.40 -3.30 -0.77
CA TYR A 159 -10.20 -4.25 -1.56
C TYR A 159 -11.26 -3.56 -2.41
N VAL A 160 -11.99 -2.57 -1.85
CA VAL A 160 -12.95 -1.76 -2.62
C VAL A 160 -12.27 -1.04 -3.77
N MET A 161 -11.13 -0.37 -3.53
CA MET A 161 -10.40 0.34 -4.59
C MET A 161 -9.94 -0.62 -5.69
N PHE A 162 -9.49 -1.83 -5.33
CA PHE A 162 -9.15 -2.84 -6.32
C PHE A 162 -10.36 -3.28 -7.15
N ALA A 163 -11.48 -3.57 -6.48
CA ALA A 163 -12.70 -4.04 -7.13
C ALA A 163 -13.31 -3.00 -8.09
N GLU A 164 -13.23 -1.72 -7.75
CA GLU A 164 -13.77 -0.63 -8.57
C GLU A 164 -12.85 -0.20 -9.70
N THR A 165 -11.53 -0.31 -9.51
CA THR A 165 -10.55 0.28 -10.44
C THR A 165 -9.99 -0.73 -11.43
N PHE A 166 -9.76 -1.97 -10.99
CA PHE A 166 -9.06 -2.98 -11.78
C PHE A 166 -10.01 -4.08 -12.23
N CYS A 167 -9.69 -4.68 -13.37
CA CYS A 167 -10.36 -5.90 -13.80
C CYS A 167 -10.19 -7.00 -12.74
N GLY A 168 -11.16 -7.91 -12.65
CA GLY A 168 -11.05 -9.08 -11.79
C GLY A 168 -9.80 -9.92 -12.11
N GLY A 169 -9.32 -10.66 -11.11
CA GLY A 169 -8.07 -11.43 -11.17
C GLY A 169 -6.92 -10.78 -10.39
N VAL A 170 -7.21 -9.95 -9.39
CA VAL A 170 -6.20 -9.31 -8.55
C VAL A 170 -5.72 -10.32 -7.50
N PRO A 171 -4.41 -10.65 -7.42
CA PRO A 171 -3.86 -11.53 -6.39
C PRO A 171 -3.58 -10.77 -5.09
N PHE A 172 -3.89 -11.39 -3.96
CA PHE A 172 -3.75 -10.80 -2.62
C PHE A 172 -2.74 -11.57 -1.77
N SER A 173 -1.47 -11.59 -2.18
CA SER A 173 -0.40 -12.24 -1.41
C SER A 173 -0.12 -11.56 -0.08
N LYS A 174 0.36 -12.33 0.90
CA LYS A 174 0.71 -11.86 2.25
C LYS A 174 2.16 -12.21 2.57
N ALA A 175 2.90 -11.23 3.08
CA ALA A 175 4.17 -11.47 3.75
C ALA A 175 3.88 -11.67 5.25
N PRO A 176 4.20 -12.85 5.83
CA PRO A 176 4.01 -13.06 7.26
C PRO A 176 4.74 -12.02 8.11
N ALA A 177 4.10 -11.57 9.19
CA ALA A 177 4.64 -10.56 10.09
C ALA A 177 5.92 -11.00 10.81
N ASP A 178 6.15 -12.31 10.91
CA ASP A 178 7.33 -12.94 11.53
C ASP A 178 8.49 -13.17 10.54
N GLY A 179 8.38 -12.68 9.30
CA GLY A 179 9.41 -12.86 8.28
C GLY A 179 9.44 -14.25 7.63
N GLY A 180 8.37 -15.04 7.78
CA GLY A 180 8.20 -16.34 7.13
C GLY A 180 8.08 -16.28 5.59
N GLU A 181 7.86 -17.45 4.98
CA GLU A 181 7.69 -17.55 3.51
C GLU A 181 6.48 -16.77 3.01
N LEU A 182 6.61 -16.15 1.82
CA LEU A 182 5.51 -15.45 1.18
C LEU A 182 4.32 -16.39 0.93
N ILE A 183 3.16 -15.97 1.42
CA ILE A 183 1.90 -16.66 1.18
C ILE A 183 1.31 -16.07 -0.11
N TYR A 184 1.33 -16.84 -1.18
CA TYR A 184 0.76 -16.41 -2.46
C TYR A 184 -0.76 -16.43 -2.40
N GLY A 185 -1.37 -15.29 -2.71
CA GLY A 185 -2.82 -15.17 -2.79
C GLY A 185 -3.33 -15.55 -4.17
N GLU A 186 -4.46 -16.24 -4.21
CA GLU A 186 -5.14 -16.56 -5.47
C GLU A 186 -5.76 -15.29 -6.10
N PRO A 187 -5.83 -15.22 -7.45
CA PRO A 187 -6.53 -14.14 -8.14
C PRO A 187 -8.02 -14.12 -7.75
N LEU A 188 -8.51 -12.98 -7.24
CA LEU A 188 -9.91 -12.82 -6.85
C LEU A 188 -10.73 -12.14 -7.95
N THR A 189 -11.97 -12.59 -8.15
CA THR A 189 -12.95 -11.88 -8.98
C THR A 189 -13.40 -10.57 -8.31
N THR A 190 -14.01 -9.67 -9.08
CA THR A 190 -14.57 -8.42 -8.55
C THR A 190 -15.59 -8.66 -7.42
N GLU A 191 -16.46 -9.66 -7.58
CA GLU A 191 -17.43 -10.05 -6.54
C GLU A 191 -16.73 -10.57 -5.27
N GLN A 192 -15.71 -11.41 -5.43
CA GLN A 192 -14.93 -11.92 -4.30
C GLN A 192 -14.19 -10.81 -3.56
N MET A 193 -13.67 -9.80 -4.27
CA MET A 193 -13.03 -8.64 -3.64
C MET A 193 -14.02 -7.81 -2.83
N PHE A 194 -15.24 -7.57 -3.34
CA PHE A 194 -16.26 -6.87 -2.56
C PHE A 194 -16.72 -7.67 -1.34
N ASN A 195 -16.91 -8.99 -1.47
CA ASN A 195 -17.23 -9.84 -0.32
C ASN A 195 -16.12 -9.84 0.74
N ALA A 196 -14.85 -9.94 0.33
CA ALA A 196 -13.72 -9.81 1.24
C ALA A 196 -13.70 -8.44 1.95
N ALA A 197 -14.00 -7.36 1.23
CA ALA A 197 -14.14 -6.04 1.84
C ALA A 197 -15.24 -5.99 2.89
N VAL A 198 -16.42 -6.60 2.64
CA VAL A 198 -17.51 -6.68 3.63
C VAL A 198 -17.03 -7.39 4.91
N GLU A 199 -16.33 -8.52 4.78
CA GLU A 199 -15.80 -9.27 5.94
C GLU A 199 -14.82 -8.42 6.77
N TRP A 200 -13.94 -7.66 6.12
CA TRP A 200 -13.03 -6.74 6.81
C TRP A 200 -13.79 -5.60 7.52
N PHE A 201 -14.81 -5.04 6.90
CA PHE A 201 -15.60 -3.98 7.51
C PHE A 201 -16.50 -4.48 8.65
N ASP A 202 -17.01 -5.71 8.59
CA ASP A 202 -17.75 -6.33 9.70
C ASP A 202 -16.85 -6.49 10.94
N GLN A 203 -15.59 -6.90 10.74
CA GLN A 203 -14.59 -6.92 11.81
C GLN A 203 -14.30 -5.51 12.33
N ALA A 204 -14.11 -4.54 11.43
CA ALA A 204 -13.84 -3.15 11.81
C ALA A 204 -14.95 -2.56 12.68
N VAL A 205 -16.22 -2.74 12.29
CA VAL A 205 -17.38 -2.27 13.06
C VAL A 205 -17.47 -2.97 14.41
N THR A 206 -17.14 -4.27 14.47
CA THR A 206 -17.12 -5.02 15.73
C THR A 206 -16.04 -4.50 16.68
N ASN A 207 -14.82 -4.30 16.18
CA ASN A 207 -13.68 -3.83 16.96
C ASN A 207 -13.78 -2.34 17.35
N ALA A 208 -14.52 -1.53 16.59
CA ALA A 208 -14.78 -0.14 16.95
C ALA A 208 -15.47 0.00 18.31
N GLY A 209 -16.27 -0.99 18.72
CA GLY A 209 -17.00 -0.96 19.99
C GLY A 209 -17.88 0.30 20.10
N SER A 210 -17.61 1.15 21.10
CA SER A 210 -18.32 2.42 21.32
C SER A 210 -17.71 3.62 20.57
N ASN A 211 -16.69 3.42 19.74
CA ASN A 211 -16.07 4.47 18.95
C ASN A 211 -16.87 4.70 17.65
N ASP A 212 -17.84 5.61 17.70
CA ASP A 212 -18.73 5.91 16.57
C ASP A 212 -17.97 6.34 15.30
N LYS A 213 -16.82 7.01 15.43
CA LYS A 213 -16.02 7.43 14.27
C LYS A 213 -15.51 6.22 13.50
N LEU A 214 -14.93 5.25 14.21
CA LEU A 214 -14.40 4.02 13.61
C LEU A 214 -15.51 3.10 13.13
N ALA A 215 -16.62 3.00 13.87
CA ALA A 215 -17.79 2.27 13.44
C ALA A 215 -18.33 2.85 12.12
N ASN A 216 -18.52 4.16 12.04
CA ASN A 216 -19.01 4.83 10.83
C ASN A 216 -18.06 4.69 9.63
N LEU A 217 -16.74 4.68 9.87
CA LEU A 217 -15.75 4.38 8.83
C LEU A 217 -15.99 2.98 8.23
N GLY A 218 -16.14 1.98 9.09
CA GLY A 218 -16.45 0.61 8.67
C GLY A 218 -17.80 0.49 7.95
N ARG A 219 -18.86 1.12 8.49
CA ARG A 219 -20.21 1.10 7.89
C ARG A 219 -20.23 1.71 6.49
N LEU A 220 -19.58 2.84 6.29
CA LEU A 220 -19.51 3.51 5.00
C LEU A 220 -18.77 2.63 3.98
N GLY A 221 -17.65 2.03 4.38
CA GLY A 221 -16.91 1.08 3.55
C GLY A 221 -17.75 -0.13 3.18
N LYS A 222 -18.42 -0.76 4.16
CA LYS A 222 -19.31 -1.90 3.95
C LYS A 222 -20.45 -1.58 2.99
N ALA A 223 -21.10 -0.43 3.18
CA ALA A 223 -22.17 -0.01 2.29
C ALA A 223 -21.69 0.19 0.85
N ARG A 224 -20.49 0.74 0.66
CA ARG A 224 -19.88 0.87 -0.67
C ARG A 224 -19.61 -0.50 -1.30
N SER A 225 -19.12 -1.47 -0.53
CA SER A 225 -18.95 -2.85 -0.99
C SER A 225 -20.28 -3.50 -1.38
N LEU A 226 -21.33 -3.34 -0.55
CA LEU A 226 -22.68 -3.85 -0.82
C LEU A 226 -23.28 -3.21 -2.08
N LEU A 227 -23.04 -1.92 -2.30
CA LEU A 227 -23.42 -1.23 -3.52
C LEU A 227 -22.69 -1.81 -4.75
N GLY A 228 -21.39 -2.10 -4.62
CA GLY A 228 -20.59 -2.79 -5.64
C GLY A 228 -21.10 -4.20 -5.98
N LEU A 229 -21.73 -4.88 -5.02
CA LEU A 229 -22.42 -6.16 -5.21
C LEU A 229 -23.85 -6.02 -5.76
N GLY A 230 -24.32 -4.80 -6.03
CA GLY A 230 -25.70 -4.52 -6.46
C GLY A 230 -26.76 -4.66 -5.36
N GLN A 231 -26.35 -4.78 -4.09
CA GLN A 231 -27.24 -4.92 -2.94
C GLN A 231 -27.66 -3.56 -2.39
N ILE A 232 -28.42 -2.81 -3.19
CA ILE A 232 -28.75 -1.39 -2.92
C ILE A 232 -29.50 -1.21 -1.59
N ASP A 233 -30.51 -2.05 -1.31
CA ASP A 233 -31.29 -1.94 -0.08
C ASP A 233 -30.44 -2.24 1.18
N ALA A 234 -29.53 -3.21 1.08
CA ALA A 234 -28.61 -3.53 2.16
C ALA A 234 -27.59 -2.40 2.39
N ALA A 235 -27.05 -1.82 1.31
CA ALA A 235 -26.17 -0.66 1.40
C ALA A 235 -26.85 0.54 2.07
N ALA A 236 -28.11 0.82 1.69
CA ALA A 236 -28.91 1.88 2.29
C ALA A 236 -29.18 1.63 3.79
N GLY A 237 -29.46 0.37 4.17
CA GLY A 237 -29.63 -0.02 5.57
C GLY A 237 -28.36 0.21 6.41
N GLU A 238 -27.18 -0.09 5.85
CA GLU A 238 -25.91 0.05 6.56
C GLU A 238 -25.54 1.52 6.84
N VAL A 239 -25.81 2.44 5.90
CA VAL A 239 -25.52 3.88 6.08
C VAL A 239 -26.60 4.64 6.85
N ALA A 240 -27.75 4.03 7.15
CA ALA A 240 -28.85 4.72 7.82
C ALA A 240 -28.48 5.30 9.20
N ALA A 241 -27.47 4.72 9.86
CA ALA A 241 -26.94 5.18 11.15
C ALA A 241 -25.77 6.18 11.03
N VAL A 242 -25.24 6.42 9.82
CA VAL A 242 -24.08 7.28 9.60
C VAL A 242 -24.55 8.74 9.44
N PRO A 243 -24.05 9.67 10.26
CA PRO A 243 -24.36 11.10 10.11
C PRO A 243 -23.97 11.61 8.72
N SER A 244 -24.80 12.46 8.11
CA SER A 244 -24.55 13.00 6.77
C SER A 244 -23.33 13.92 6.68
N ASP A 245 -22.86 14.42 7.82
CA ASP A 245 -21.66 15.25 7.97
C ASP A 245 -20.44 14.44 8.46
N PHE A 246 -20.55 13.12 8.56
CA PHE A 246 -19.42 12.25 8.92
C PHE A 246 -18.31 12.36 7.86
N VAL A 247 -17.09 12.60 8.33
CA VAL A 247 -15.89 12.66 7.50
C VAL A 247 -14.76 11.89 8.17
N TYR A 248 -14.10 11.05 7.37
CA TYR A 248 -12.79 10.50 7.69
C TYR A 248 -11.76 11.08 6.72
N ASN A 249 -10.82 11.85 7.25
CA ASN A 249 -9.81 12.52 6.44
C ASN A 249 -8.55 11.64 6.33
N ILE A 250 -8.06 11.52 5.10
CA ILE A 250 -6.68 11.12 4.85
C ILE A 250 -5.81 12.36 5.06
N GLU A 251 -4.95 12.33 6.07
CA GLU A 251 -4.12 13.47 6.43
C GLU A 251 -2.86 13.57 5.56
N GLN A 252 -2.41 14.79 5.33
CA GLN A 252 -1.24 15.14 4.52
C GLN A 252 -0.39 16.15 5.32
N SER A 253 0.90 16.26 5.03
CA SER A 253 1.79 17.23 5.69
C SER A 253 2.90 17.72 4.76
N ASP A 254 3.53 18.83 5.11
CA ASP A 254 4.70 19.40 4.42
C ASP A 254 6.03 18.89 5.00
N ASN A 255 6.00 17.95 5.95
CA ASN A 255 7.18 17.36 6.58
C ASN A 255 8.12 16.67 5.56
N SER A 256 7.55 16.10 4.50
CA SER A 256 8.32 15.53 3.40
C SER A 256 7.52 15.53 2.11
N ARG A 257 8.21 15.50 0.97
CA ARG A 257 7.57 15.44 -0.36
C ARG A 257 6.65 14.24 -0.54
N ARG A 258 6.86 13.15 0.19
CA ARG A 258 5.97 11.97 0.17
C ARG A 258 4.63 12.24 0.85
N GLN A 259 4.61 13.08 1.87
CA GLN A 259 3.43 13.39 2.66
C GLN A 259 2.65 14.61 2.14
N GLU A 260 3.23 15.35 1.18
CA GLU A 260 2.54 16.47 0.54
C GLU A 260 1.35 15.98 -0.28
N ASN A 261 0.24 16.73 -0.24
CA ASN A 261 -0.97 16.42 -0.99
C ASN A 261 -0.70 16.43 -2.51
N GLY A 262 -0.67 15.25 -3.13
CA GLY A 262 -0.44 15.10 -4.57
C GLY A 262 -1.46 15.83 -5.45
N ILE A 263 -2.74 15.87 -5.04
CA ILE A 263 -3.79 16.57 -5.78
C ILE A 263 -3.45 18.05 -5.89
N TYR A 264 -3.17 18.70 -4.76
CA TYR A 264 -2.78 20.11 -4.71
C TYR A 264 -1.52 20.38 -5.55
N ILE A 265 -0.52 19.50 -5.45
CA ILE A 265 0.73 19.64 -6.19
C ILE A 265 0.47 19.57 -7.70
N MET A 266 -0.42 18.69 -8.14
CA MET A 266 -0.66 18.43 -9.55
C MET A 266 -1.60 19.45 -10.19
N THR A 267 -2.62 19.91 -9.48
CA THR A 267 -3.59 20.90 -9.96
C THR A 267 -3.07 22.33 -9.82
N THR A 268 -2.50 22.68 -8.67
CA THR A 268 -2.20 24.08 -8.32
C THR A 268 -0.74 24.43 -8.58
N VAL A 269 0.19 23.61 -8.08
CA VAL A 269 1.63 23.93 -8.15
C VAL A 269 2.21 23.61 -9.53
N ARG A 270 1.91 22.43 -10.06
CA ARG A 270 2.45 21.95 -11.33
C ARG A 270 1.52 22.21 -12.51
N ARG A 271 0.24 22.50 -12.26
CA ARG A 271 -0.78 22.82 -13.28
C ARG A 271 -0.85 21.78 -14.41
N GLN A 272 -0.68 20.51 -14.05
CA GLN A 272 -0.74 19.38 -14.99
C GLN A 272 -2.16 18.83 -15.15
N PHE A 273 -3.07 19.23 -14.27
CA PHE A 273 -4.47 18.83 -14.22
C PHE A 273 -5.30 20.08 -14.04
N SER A 274 -6.33 20.24 -14.86
CA SER A 274 -7.28 21.34 -14.79
C SER A 274 -8.69 20.79 -14.69
N ILE A 275 -9.58 21.47 -13.97
CA ILE A 275 -10.98 21.06 -13.85
C ILE A 275 -11.62 21.14 -15.25
N ALA A 276 -12.23 20.05 -15.70
CA ALA A 276 -12.91 19.99 -16.99
C ALA A 276 -14.25 20.76 -16.94
N ASP A 277 -14.87 20.98 -18.10
CA ASP A 277 -16.23 21.56 -18.17
C ASP A 277 -16.94 20.98 -19.39
N GLY A 278 -17.94 20.13 -19.18
CA GLY A 278 -18.70 19.50 -20.26
C GLY A 278 -17.87 18.56 -21.15
N LYS A 279 -16.77 17.99 -20.63
CA LYS A 279 -15.83 17.17 -21.42
C LYS A 279 -16.41 15.78 -21.72
N GLY A 280 -16.07 15.23 -22.89
CA GLY A 280 -16.40 13.84 -23.23
C GLY A 280 -17.89 13.54 -23.43
N GLY A 281 -18.74 14.56 -23.57
CA GLY A 281 -20.19 14.43 -23.79
C GLY A 281 -21.00 14.09 -22.52
N ASN A 282 -20.42 13.33 -21.59
CA ASN A 282 -21.03 12.97 -20.30
C ASN A 282 -20.46 13.76 -19.11
N GLY A 283 -19.34 14.48 -19.28
CA GLY A 283 -18.71 15.24 -18.21
C GLY A 283 -19.61 16.36 -17.71
N LEU A 284 -19.61 16.58 -16.39
CA LEU A 284 -20.39 17.63 -15.77
C LEU A 284 -19.80 19.01 -16.06
N MET A 285 -20.62 20.04 -15.88
CA MET A 285 -20.25 21.44 -16.03
C MET A 285 -19.54 21.97 -14.79
N TYR A 286 -18.44 21.34 -14.37
CA TYR A 286 -17.78 21.65 -13.10
C TYR A 286 -17.33 23.12 -12.94
N ARG A 287 -17.06 23.83 -14.04
CA ARG A 287 -16.69 25.26 -14.01
C ARG A 287 -17.89 26.16 -14.29
N SER A 288 -18.65 25.88 -15.34
CA SER A 288 -19.77 26.75 -15.76
C SER A 288 -21.01 26.60 -14.89
N ALA A 289 -21.15 25.52 -14.10
CA ALA A 289 -22.23 25.38 -13.12
C ALA A 289 -22.06 26.26 -11.87
N MET A 290 -20.86 26.82 -11.63
CA MET A 290 -20.57 27.67 -10.47
C MET A 290 -20.97 27.03 -9.12
N ASP A 291 -20.71 25.73 -8.96
CA ASP A 291 -20.99 25.03 -7.71
C ASP A 291 -20.10 25.58 -6.57
N PRO A 292 -20.68 26.09 -5.48
CA PRO A 292 -19.92 26.64 -4.35
C PRO A 292 -18.95 25.64 -3.70
N ARG A 293 -19.16 24.33 -3.89
CA ARG A 293 -18.31 23.26 -3.37
C ARG A 293 -17.06 23.01 -4.22
N THR A 294 -17.06 23.42 -5.48
CA THR A 294 -15.92 23.31 -6.40
C THR A 294 -15.56 24.69 -6.95
N PRO A 295 -15.10 25.63 -6.09
CA PRO A 295 -14.72 26.94 -6.53
C PRO A 295 -13.59 26.83 -7.57
N TRP A 296 -13.77 27.48 -8.70
CA TRP A 296 -12.80 27.54 -9.79
C TRP A 296 -12.40 28.99 -10.04
N ASP A 297 -11.10 29.21 -10.23
CA ASP A 297 -10.56 30.45 -10.75
C ASP A 297 -9.86 30.14 -12.09
N GLY A 298 -10.18 30.91 -13.13
CA GLY A 298 -9.58 30.78 -14.46
C GLY A 298 -8.10 31.17 -14.50
N GLY A 299 -7.56 31.65 -13.38
CA GLY A 299 -6.23 32.24 -13.31
C GLY A 299 -6.25 33.68 -13.85
N THR A 300 -5.09 34.33 -13.79
CA THR A 300 -4.91 35.64 -14.43
C THR A 300 -4.49 35.47 -15.90
N GLU A 301 -4.34 36.56 -16.65
CA GLU A 301 -3.89 36.55 -18.05
C GLU A 301 -2.54 35.81 -18.28
N PHE A 302 -1.79 35.54 -17.20
CA PHE A 302 -0.51 34.81 -17.20
C PHE A 302 -0.60 33.38 -16.64
N GLY A 303 -1.80 32.88 -16.34
CA GLY A 303 -2.05 31.58 -15.71
C GLY A 303 -2.01 31.62 -14.20
#